data_AF-A0A8H8NWE0-F1
#
_entry.id   AF-A0A8H8NWE0-F1
#
_cell.length_a   1.000
_cell.length_b   1.000
_cell.length_c   1.000
_cell.angle_alpha   90.00
_cell.angle_beta   90.00
_cell.angle_gamma   90.00
#
_symmetry.space_group_name_H-M   'P 1'
#
loop_
_entity.id
_entity.type
_entity.pdbx_description
1 polymer ?
#
loop_
_entity_poly.entity_id
_entity_poly.type
_entity_poly.pdbx_seq_one_letter_code
_entity_poly.pdbx_strand_id
1 'polypeptide(L)'
;MKKLLPSTLQGMVWDSKDRDQSKAWTKEIGERIKARMLEIEPSGFKYVVTTQINENLGQGGRAGLVCHWEDSDACIQEMYTNDSLICICIAFAIRIP
;
A
#
# COMPACT_ATOMS: atom_id res chain seq x y z
N MET A 1 -3.42 8.24 -1.24
CA MET A 1 -3.59 6.78 -1.37
C MET A 1 -4.84 6.43 -2.17
N LYS A 2 -6.04 6.85 -1.72
CA LYS A 2 -7.34 6.57 -2.36
C LYS A 2 -7.45 6.78 -3.89
N LYS A 3 -6.83 7.83 -4.45
CA LYS A 3 -6.81 8.07 -5.91
C LYS A 3 -5.69 7.33 -6.64
N LEU A 4 -4.61 7.03 -5.92
CA LEU A 4 -3.40 6.43 -6.51
C LEU A 4 -3.65 4.96 -6.89
N LEU A 5 -4.20 4.16 -5.98
CA LEU A 5 -4.40 2.73 -6.25
C LEU A 5 -5.27 2.47 -7.49
N PRO A 6 -6.45 3.13 -7.66
CA PRO A 6 -7.21 3.01 -8.89
C PRO A 6 -6.42 3.48 -10.12
N SER A 7 -5.71 4.61 -10.03
CA SER A 7 -4.95 5.12 -11.19
C SER A 7 -3.83 4.20 -11.68
N THR A 8 -3.27 3.36 -10.79
CA THR A 8 -2.20 2.41 -11.13
C THR A 8 -2.76 1.04 -11.53
N LEU A 9 -3.83 0.57 -10.87
CA LEU A 9 -4.30 -0.82 -10.99
C LEU A 9 -5.60 -0.97 -11.80
N GLN A 10 -6.21 0.12 -12.24
CA GLN A 10 -7.38 0.06 -13.11
C GLN A 10 -7.02 -0.61 -14.45
N GLY A 11 -7.78 -1.64 -14.81
CA GLY A 11 -7.54 -2.43 -16.03
C GLY A 11 -6.39 -3.44 -15.93
N MET A 12 -5.65 -3.49 -14.83
CA MET A 12 -4.62 -4.50 -14.61
C MET A 12 -5.24 -5.85 -14.24
N VAL A 13 -4.62 -6.93 -14.72
CA VAL A 13 -5.07 -8.31 -14.55
C VAL A 13 -3.93 -9.11 -13.95
N TRP A 14 -4.24 -9.98 -13.00
CA TRP A 14 -3.29 -10.90 -12.39
C TRP A 14 -2.74 -11.89 -13.41
N ASP A 15 -1.42 -12.06 -13.44
CA ASP A 15 -0.76 -13.14 -14.15
C ASP A 15 0.10 -13.94 -13.16
N SER A 16 -0.31 -15.19 -12.90
CA SER A 16 0.42 -16.11 -12.01
C SER A 16 1.84 -16.46 -12.49
N LYS A 17 2.12 -16.29 -13.78
CA LYS A 17 3.44 -16.54 -14.39
C LYS A 17 4.32 -15.31 -14.34
N ASP A 18 3.74 -14.10 -14.32
CA ASP A 18 4.48 -12.84 -14.27
C ASP A 18 4.57 -12.28 -12.85
N ARG A 19 5.44 -12.89 -12.06
CA ARG A 19 5.73 -12.42 -10.70
C ARG A 19 6.44 -11.07 -10.67
N ASP A 20 7.12 -10.69 -11.75
CA ASP A 20 7.91 -9.46 -11.77
C ASP A 20 7.05 -8.23 -12.04
N GLN A 21 5.98 -8.37 -12.82
CA GLN A 21 4.96 -7.34 -12.97
C GLN A 21 4.28 -7.00 -11.64
N SER A 22 3.85 -8.01 -10.88
CA SER A 22 3.24 -7.78 -9.55
C SER A 22 4.21 -7.09 -8.58
N LYS A 23 5.49 -7.47 -8.59
CA LYS A 23 6.54 -6.78 -7.83
C LYS A 23 6.72 -5.32 -8.30
N ALA A 24 6.68 -5.08 -9.61
CA ALA A 24 6.82 -3.73 -10.14
C ALA A 24 5.69 -2.81 -9.67
N TRP A 25 4.43 -3.28 -9.70
CA TRP A 25 3.29 -2.52 -9.18
C TRP A 25 3.41 -2.23 -7.68
N THR A 26 3.75 -3.25 -6.87
CA THR A 26 3.92 -3.05 -5.42
C THR A 26 5.02 -2.04 -5.10
N LYS A 27 6.15 -2.12 -5.82
CA LYS A 27 7.27 -1.17 -5.69
C LYS A 27 6.86 0.24 -6.10
N GLU A 28 6.25 0.41 -7.27
CA GLU A 28 5.82 1.73 -7.76
C GLU A 28 4.86 2.41 -6.79
N ILE A 29 3.84 1.68 -6.32
CA ILE A 29 2.86 2.19 -5.35
C ILE A 29 3.57 2.60 -4.06
N GLY A 30 4.44 1.74 -3.53
CA GLY A 30 5.19 1.99 -2.29
C GLY A 30 6.07 3.24 -2.39
N GLU A 31 6.84 3.37 -3.47
CA GLU A 31 7.74 4.50 -3.72
C GLU A 31 6.97 5.81 -3.91
N ARG A 32 5.88 5.80 -4.70
CA ARG A 32 5.05 7.00 -4.92
C ARG A 32 4.39 7.47 -3.63
N ILE A 33 3.88 6.55 -2.80
CA ILE A 33 3.27 6.92 -1.52
C ILE A 33 4.33 7.50 -0.59
N LYS A 34 5.48 6.82 -0.44
CA LYS A 34 6.56 7.30 0.42
C LYS A 34 7.08 8.66 -0.02
N ALA A 35 7.25 8.89 -1.32
CA ALA A 35 7.64 10.19 -1.86
C ALA A 35 6.62 11.27 -1.48
N ARG A 36 5.31 11.01 -1.66
CA ARG A 36 4.26 11.95 -1.25
C ARG A 36 4.24 12.23 0.25
N MET A 37 4.56 11.24 1.09
CA MET A 37 4.65 11.45 2.56
C MET A 37 5.79 12.40 2.90
N LEU A 38 6.97 12.19 2.30
CA LEU A 38 8.14 13.06 2.45
C LEU A 38 7.89 14.48 1.91
N GLU A 39 7.08 14.64 0.87
CA GLU A 39 6.69 15.96 0.36
C GLU A 39 5.75 16.72 1.32
N ILE A 40 4.90 15.99 2.06
CA ILE A 40 3.95 16.59 3.01
C ILE A 40 4.68 16.99 4.30
N GLU A 41 5.50 16.09 4.83
CA GLU A 41 6.33 16.32 6.00
C GLU A 41 7.70 15.64 5.77
N PRO A 42 8.76 16.40 5.50
CA PRO A 42 10.06 15.83 5.13
C PRO A 42 10.85 15.29 6.33
N SER A 43 10.46 15.61 7.56
CA SER A 43 11.28 15.37 8.75
C SER A 43 10.48 14.89 9.95
N GLY A 44 11.17 14.46 11.01
CA GLY A 44 10.54 14.07 12.27
C GLY A 44 9.88 12.69 12.28
N PHE A 45 9.69 12.05 11.13
CA PHE A 45 9.08 10.71 11.04
C PHE A 45 9.92 9.74 10.21
N LYS A 46 9.91 8.48 10.62
CA LYS A 46 10.31 7.33 9.80
C LYS A 46 9.08 6.81 9.06
N TYR A 47 9.14 6.87 7.74
CA TYR A 47 8.07 6.38 6.88
C TYR A 47 8.29 4.94 6.43
N VAL A 48 7.26 4.11 6.64
CA VAL A 48 7.18 2.73 6.14
C VAL A 48 5.92 2.60 5.29
N VAL A 49 6.04 1.95 4.13
CA VAL A 49 4.89 1.64 3.28
C VAL A 49 4.93 0.16 2.94
N THR A 50 3.83 -0.54 3.18
CA THR A 50 3.64 -1.93 2.77
C THR A 50 2.54 -1.99 1.71
N THR A 51 2.82 -2.71 0.62
CA THR A 51 1.86 -2.92 -0.46
C THR A 51 1.80 -4.42 -0.75
N GLN A 52 0.59 -4.97 -0.73
CA GLN A 52 0.32 -6.37 -1.06
C GLN A 52 -0.68 -6.41 -2.19
N ILE A 53 -0.39 -7.19 -3.22
CA ILE A 53 -1.31 -7.46 -4.33
C ILE A 53 -1.48 -8.97 -4.41
N ASN A 54 -2.73 -9.42 -4.44
CA ASN A 54 -3.11 -10.82 -4.55
C ASN A 54 -4.11 -10.98 -5.69
N GLU A 55 -4.18 -12.18 -6.27
CA GLU A 55 -5.24 -12.57 -7.20
C GLU A 55 -6.62 -12.48 -6.54
N ASN A 56 -7.63 -12.03 -7.28
CA ASN A 56 -9.02 -12.08 -6.87
C ASN A 56 -9.72 -13.26 -7.55
N LEU A 57 -10.04 -14.28 -6.76
CA LEU A 57 -10.83 -15.45 -7.16
C LEU A 57 -12.15 -15.52 -6.38
N GLY A 58 -12.60 -14.39 -5.82
CA GLY A 58 -13.80 -14.32 -4.97
C GLY A 58 -13.59 -14.89 -3.55
N GLN A 59 -12.35 -15.04 -3.11
CA GLN A 59 -12.03 -15.54 -1.77
C GLN A 59 -12.31 -14.50 -0.67
N GLY A 60 -12.73 -14.99 0.50
CA GLY A 60 -12.79 -14.16 1.70
C GLY A 60 -11.39 -13.92 2.29
N GLY A 61 -11.09 -12.66 2.61
CA GLY A 61 -9.82 -12.27 3.23
C GLY A 61 -10.02 -11.35 4.43
N ARG A 62 -9.14 -11.46 5.42
CA ARG A 62 -9.06 -10.54 6.56
C ARG A 62 -7.62 -10.08 6.76
N ALA A 63 -7.41 -8.77 6.70
CA ALA A 63 -6.17 -8.13 7.12
C ALA A 63 -6.46 -7.29 8.37
N GLY A 64 -5.61 -7.42 9.38
CA GLY A 64 -5.67 -6.63 10.61
C GLY A 64 -4.29 -6.11 10.97
N LEU A 65 -4.27 -5.01 11.70
CA LEU A 65 -3.06 -4.35 12.16
C LEU A 65 -3.24 -4.00 13.65
N VAL A 66 -2.21 -4.26 14.45
CA VAL A 66 -2.15 -3.85 15.85
C VAL A 66 -0.81 -3.15 16.07
N CYS A 67 -0.86 -2.00 16.74
CA CYS A 67 0.25 -1.09 16.89
C CYS A 67 0.36 -0.61 18.33
N HIS A 68 1.58 -0.53 18.84
CA HIS A 68 1.90 -0.05 20.19
C HIS A 68 2.83 1.14 20.02
N TRP A 69 2.26 2.35 20.07
CA TRP A 69 2.87 3.57 19.57
C TRP A 69 2.64 4.74 20.53
N GLU A 70 3.38 5.82 20.31
CA GLU A 70 3.15 7.11 20.97
C GLU A 70 2.08 7.92 20.23
N ASP A 71 1.51 8.95 20.87
CA ASP A 71 0.38 9.75 20.34
C ASP A 71 0.66 10.40 18.97
N SER A 72 1.93 10.64 18.65
CA SER A 72 2.33 11.25 17.38
C SER A 72 2.41 10.28 16.20
N ASP A 73 2.39 8.98 16.45
CA ASP A 73 2.49 7.98 15.38
C ASP A 73 1.14 7.80 14.68
N ALA A 74 1.18 7.52 13.39
CA ALA A 74 -0.03 7.33 12.60
C ALA A 74 0.14 6.23 11.55
N CYS A 75 -0.98 5.58 11.22
CA CYS A 75 -1.08 4.78 10.02
C CYS A 75 -2.39 5.00 9.28
N ILE A 76 -2.34 4.80 7.97
CA ILE A 76 -3.50 4.77 7.11
C ILE A 76 -3.45 3.53 6.23
N GLN A 77 -4.60 2.88 6.08
CA GLN A 77 -4.79 1.74 5.20
C GLN A 77 -5.77 2.12 4.10
N GLU A 78 -5.47 1.69 2.87
CA GLU A 78 -6.39 1.76 1.73
C GLU A 78 -6.42 0.40 1.03
N MET A 79 -7.60 0.05 0.52
CA MET A 79 -7.81 -1.17 -0.27
C MET A 79 -8.34 -0.80 -1.64
N TYR A 80 -7.86 -1.50 -2.66
CA TYR A 80 -8.41 -1.47 -4.03
C TYR A 80 -8.71 -2.89 -4.48
N THR A 81 -9.80 -3.07 -5.22
CA THR A 81 -10.15 -4.35 -5.83
C THR A 81 -10.75 -4.14 -7.22
N ASN A 82 -10.45 -5.09 -8.12
CA ASN A 82 -11.17 -5.29 -9.38
C ASN A 82 -11.43 -6.80 -9.53
N ASP A 83 -11.92 -7.20 -10.71
CA ASP A 83 -12.28 -8.60 -10.98
C ASP A 83 -11.11 -9.59 -10.88
N SER A 84 -9.86 -9.12 -10.88
CA SER A 84 -8.66 -9.97 -10.92
C SER A 84 -7.65 -9.70 -9.79
N LEU A 85 -7.73 -8.54 -9.11
CA LEU A 85 -6.74 -8.08 -8.14
C LEU A 85 -7.40 -7.64 -6.83
N ILE A 86 -6.72 -7.94 -5.73
CA ILE A 86 -6.94 -7.36 -4.41
C ILE A 86 -5.64 -6.69 -3.98
N CYS A 87 -5.64 -5.38 -3.83
CA CYS A 87 -4.50 -4.60 -3.36
C CYS A 87 -4.79 -4.00 -1.99
N ILE A 88 -3.88 -4.21 -1.03
CA ILE A 88 -3.90 -3.59 0.29
C ILE A 88 -2.61 -2.79 0.44
N CYS A 89 -2.74 -1.51 0.74
CA CYS A 89 -1.60 -0.64 1.02
C CYS A 89 -1.74 0.00 2.39
N ILE A 90 -0.67 -0.05 3.18
CA ILE A 90 -0.61 0.55 4.51
C ILE A 90 0.60 1.46 4.57
N ALA A 91 0.39 2.71 4.97
CA ALA A 91 1.45 3.68 5.20
C ALA A 91 1.53 4.04 6.68
N PHE A 92 2.75 4.12 7.19
CA PHE A 92 3.08 4.37 8.59
C PHE A 92 3.97 5.61 8.70
N ALA A 93 3.65 6.49 9.64
CA ALA A 93 4.49 7.59 10.08
C ALA A 93 4.83 7.35 11.55
N ILE A 94 6.09 7.03 11.84
CA ILE A 94 6.56 6.71 13.20
C ILE A 94 7.54 7.80 13.62
N ARG A 95 7.24 8.52 14.71
CA ARG A 95 8.04 9.64 15.20
C ARG A 95 9.46 9.17 15.51
N ILE A 96 10.43 9.91 15.00
CA ILE A 96 11.84 9.73 15.35
C ILE A 96 12.11 10.56 16.60
N PRO A 97 12.81 10.02 17.62
CA PRO A 97 13.24 10.77 18.80
C PRO A 97 13.98 12.07 18.47
#